data_AF-A0A1G6SM88-F1
#
_entry.id   AF-A0A1G6SM88-F1
#
_cell.length_a   1.000
_cell.length_b   1.000
_cell.length_c   1.000
_cell.angle_alpha   90.00
_cell.angle_beta   90.00
_cell.angle_gamma   90.00
#
_symmetry.space_group_name_H-M   'P 1'
#
loop_
_entity.id
_entity.type
_entity.pdbx_description
1 polymer ?
#
loop_
_entity_poly.entity_id
_entity_poly.type
_entity_poly.pdbx_seq_one_letter_code
_entity_poly.pdbx_strand_id
1 'polypeptide(L)'
;MTAQQNPYLVSVKVSTGLSVLYMVVGGLFILLALIALLAGAISFYLILGPLFLAMGILTLMRPYCIYDTATGALGLFSPLGFQVRSFGAPKGERIYYNPATAKVMRALPNGAQKKVSMFGVNKDQLARLIATLPQHQA
;
A
#
# COMPACT_ATOMS: atom_id res chain seq x y z
N MET A 1 16.17 6.21 14.25
CA MET A 1 16.90 6.59 13.02
C MET A 1 15.88 7.09 12.01
N THR A 2 15.70 8.41 11.90
CA THR A 2 14.87 9.02 10.85
C THR A 2 15.59 8.77 9.53
N ALA A 3 15.05 7.88 8.69
CA ALA A 3 15.57 7.64 7.36
C ALA A 3 15.72 9.00 6.67
N GLN A 4 16.96 9.34 6.32
CA GLN A 4 17.32 10.46 5.47
C GLN A 4 16.35 10.43 4.29
N GLN A 5 15.37 11.34 4.27
CA GLN A 5 14.37 11.43 3.21
C GLN A 5 15.16 11.73 1.95
N ASN A 6 15.47 10.69 1.19
CA ASN A 6 16.05 10.85 -0.13
C ASN A 6 15.07 11.76 -0.89
N PRO A 7 15.45 12.98 -1.28
CA PRO A 7 14.52 13.97 -1.82
C PRO A 7 13.82 13.49 -3.09
N TYR A 8 14.36 12.45 -3.72
CA TYR A 8 13.80 11.80 -4.90
C TYR A 8 12.80 10.66 -4.61
N LEU A 9 12.61 10.26 -3.35
CA LEU A 9 11.70 9.17 -2.97
C LEU A 9 10.40 9.69 -2.34
N VAL A 10 9.30 9.51 -3.06
CA VAL A 10 7.96 9.79 -2.56
C VAL A 10 7.33 8.50 -2.06
N SER A 11 7.13 8.39 -0.75
CA SER A 11 6.49 7.22 -0.13
C SER A 11 5.02 7.50 0.18
N VAL A 12 4.16 6.54 -0.17
CA VAL A 12 2.73 6.56 0.13
C VAL A 12 2.41 5.34 0.98
N LYS A 13 1.75 5.58 2.11
CA LYS A 13 1.33 4.56 3.07
C LYS A 13 -0.12 4.15 2.84
N VAL A 14 -0.47 3.02 3.42
CA VAL A 14 -1.87 2.58 3.55
C VAL A 14 -2.63 3.62 4.38
N SER A 15 -3.91 3.80 4.09
CA SER A 15 -4.79 4.68 4.88
C SER A 15 -4.82 4.23 6.34
N THR A 16 -4.79 5.21 7.25
CA THR A 16 -4.90 4.96 8.68
C THR A 16 -6.18 4.22 9.02
N GLY A 17 -7.29 4.57 8.36
CA GLY A 17 -8.59 3.92 8.54
C GLY A 17 -8.57 2.42 8.25
N LEU A 18 -7.93 1.99 7.16
CA LEU A 18 -7.82 0.56 6.83
C LEU A 18 -6.96 -0.18 7.86
N SER A 19 -5.88 0.44 8.33
CA SER A 19 -5.02 -0.14 9.36
C SER A 19 -5.75 -0.28 10.71
N VAL A 20 -6.51 0.74 11.11
CA VAL A 20 -7.35 0.72 12.31
C VAL A 20 -8.42 -0.37 12.20
N LEU A 21 -9.05 -0.52 11.03
CA LEU A 21 -10.02 -1.59 10.79
C LEU A 21 -9.41 -2.98 11.02
N TYR A 22 -8.22 -3.24 10.48
CA TYR A 22 -7.51 -4.51 10.72
C TYR A 22 -7.21 -4.74 12.20
N MET A 23 -6.80 -3.70 12.94
CA MET A 23 -6.56 -3.80 14.39
C MET A 23 -7.85 -4.10 15.17
N VAL A 24 -8.96 -3.43 14.85
CA VAL A 24 -10.25 -3.66 15.53
C VAL A 24 -10.76 -5.07 15.25
N VAL A 25 -10.75 -5.51 13.99
CA VAL A 25 -11.17 -6.87 13.62
C VAL A 25 -10.27 -7.92 14.27
N GLY A 26 -8.96 -7.70 14.27
CA GLY A 26 -8.00 -8.57 14.97
C GLY A 26 -8.26 -8.65 16.46
N GLY A 27 -8.54 -7.52 17.11
CA GLY A 27 -8.91 -7.45 18.53
C GLY A 27 -10.19 -8.21 18.85
N LEU A 28 -11.22 -8.09 18.01
CA LEU A 28 -12.47 -8.85 18.15
C LEU A 28 -12.24 -10.36 18.04
N PHE A 29 -11.41 -10.81 17.10
CA PHE A 29 -11.05 -12.23 17.00
C PHE A 29 -10.25 -12.73 18.20
N ILE A 30 -9.35 -11.93 18.77
CA ILE A 30 -8.66 -12.30 20.01
C ILE A 30 -9.66 -12.47 21.15
N LEU A 31 -10.63 -11.56 21.29
CA LEU A 31 -11.71 -11.67 22.29
C LEU A 31 -12.53 -12.96 22.11
N LEU A 32 -12.95 -13.26 20.88
CA LEU A 32 -13.67 -14.50 20.57
C LEU A 32 -12.82 -15.76 20.81
N ALA A 33 -11.52 -15.70 20.50
CA ALA A 33 -10.59 -16.78 20.77
C ALA A 33 -10.46 -17.04 22.28
N LEU A 34 -10.38 -15.99 23.10
CA LEU A 34 -10.33 -16.08 24.55
C LEU A 34 -11.62 -16.70 25.12
N ILE A 35 -12.79 -16.28 24.64
CA ILE A 35 -14.08 -16.86 25.06
C ILE A 35 -14.14 -18.35 24.70
N ALA A 36 -13.75 -18.72 23.47
CA ALA A 36 -13.72 -20.11 23.04
C ALA A 36 -12.75 -20.95 23.90
N LEU A 37 -11.58 -20.40 24.22
CA LEU A 37 -10.58 -21.06 25.06
C LEU A 37 -11.10 -21.28 26.49
N LEU A 38 -11.80 -20.29 27.07
CA LEU A 38 -12.45 -20.42 28.38
C LEU A 38 -13.59 -21.44 28.37
N ALA A 39 -14.24 -21.64 27.23
CA ALA A 39 -15.23 -22.70 27.03
C ALA A 39 -14.60 -24.08 26.74
N GLY A 40 -13.27 -24.21 26.76
CA GLY A 40 -12.55 -25.47 26.52
C GLY A 40 -12.39 -25.85 25.05
N ALA A 41 -12.67 -24.93 24.11
CA ALA A 41 -12.58 -25.17 22.68
C ALA A 41 -11.39 -24.43 22.05
N ILE A 42 -10.60 -25.14 21.25
CA ILE A 42 -9.57 -24.53 20.40
C ILE A 42 -10.26 -24.01 19.14
N SER A 43 -10.23 -22.70 18.95
CA SER A 43 -10.83 -22.05 17.77
C SER A 43 -9.77 -21.43 16.87
N PHE A 44 -10.05 -21.42 15.56
CA PHE A 44 -9.18 -20.80 14.56
C PHE A 44 -8.95 -19.30 14.79
N TYR A 45 -9.84 -18.63 15.55
CA TYR A 45 -9.68 -17.23 15.96
C TYR A 45 -8.38 -16.96 16.72
N LEU A 46 -7.82 -17.98 17.39
CA LEU A 46 -6.57 -17.87 18.15
C LEU A 46 -5.37 -17.59 17.25
N ILE A 47 -5.43 -18.03 15.99
CA ILE A 47 -4.42 -17.73 14.97
C ILE A 47 -4.81 -16.46 14.20
N LEU A 48 -6.09 -16.33 13.84
CA LEU A 48 -6.56 -15.26 12.98
C LEU A 48 -6.48 -13.88 13.64
N GLY A 49 -6.76 -13.80 14.95
CA GLY A 49 -6.73 -12.55 15.71
C GLY A 49 -5.35 -11.89 15.73
N PRO A 50 -4.29 -12.57 16.22
CA PRO A 50 -2.93 -12.04 16.17
C PRO A 50 -2.46 -11.72 14.75
N LEU A 51 -2.85 -12.51 13.75
CA LEU A 51 -2.48 -12.28 12.36
C LEU A 51 -3.08 -10.98 11.80
N PHE A 52 -4.37 -10.73 12.03
CA PHE A 52 -5.03 -9.48 11.62
C PHE A 52 -4.47 -8.27 12.38
N LEU A 53 -4.20 -8.43 13.68
CA LEU A 53 -3.64 -7.37 14.51
C LEU A 53 -2.22 -7.01 14.06
N ALA A 54 -1.37 -8.01 13.80
CA ALA A 54 -0.03 -7.82 13.25
C ALA A 54 -0.07 -7.14 11.88
N MET A 55 -0.99 -7.54 11.00
CA MET A 55 -1.19 -6.90 9.70
C MET A 55 -1.56 -5.42 9.85
N GLY A 56 -2.47 -5.07 10.75
CA GLY A 56 -2.86 -3.68 11.01
C GLY A 56 -1.71 -2.81 11.52
N ILE A 57 -0.85 -3.35 12.40
CA ILE A 57 0.36 -2.65 12.88
C ILE A 57 1.35 -2.47 11.73
N LEU A 58 1.61 -3.53 10.97
CA LEU A 58 2.57 -3.50 9.87
C LEU A 58 2.17 -2.51 8.77
N THR A 59 0.86 -2.39 8.47
CA THR A 59 0.37 -1.41 7.49
C THR A 59 0.53 0.04 7.93
N LEU A 60 0.62 0.33 9.24
CA LEU A 60 0.94 1.68 9.75
C LEU A 60 2.43 2.03 9.59
N MET A 61 3.28 1.02 9.80
CA MET A 61 4.73 1.22 9.80
C MET A 61 5.30 1.26 8.39
N ARG A 62 4.78 0.45 7.46
CA ARG A 62 5.39 0.24 6.15
C ARG A 62 4.71 1.05 5.03
N PRO A 63 5.50 1.59 4.07
CA PRO A 63 4.94 2.22 2.88
C PRO A 63 4.25 1.17 2.00
N TYR A 64 3.15 1.56 1.37
CA TYR A 64 2.45 0.75 0.38
C TYR A 64 3.13 0.86 -0.98
N CYS A 65 3.51 2.08 -1.38
CA CYS A 65 4.29 2.30 -2.57
C CYS A 65 5.35 3.37 -2.37
N ILE A 66 6.44 3.24 -3.12
CA ILE A 66 7.54 4.20 -3.17
C ILE A 66 7.76 4.55 -4.64
N TYR A 67 7.66 5.83 -4.96
CA TYR A 67 8.00 6.37 -6.26
C TYR A 67 9.36 7.04 -6.20
N ASP A 68 10.25 6.66 -7.10
CA ASP A 68 11.52 7.30 -7.32
C ASP A 68 11.38 8.28 -8.49
N THR A 69 11.48 9.58 -8.20
CA THR A 69 11.36 10.64 -9.21
C THR A 69 12.56 10.71 -10.13
N ALA A 70 13.75 10.23 -9.70
CA ALA A 70 14.95 10.25 -10.53
C ALA A 70 14.90 9.18 -11.62
N THR A 71 14.42 7.99 -11.28
CA THR A 71 14.30 6.87 -12.24
C THR A 71 12.90 6.73 -12.84
N GLY A 72 11.89 7.40 -12.28
CA GLY A 72 10.48 7.20 -12.65
C GLY A 72 9.96 5.80 -12.27
N ALA A 73 10.62 5.10 -11.35
CA ALA A 73 10.23 3.77 -10.91
C ALA A 73 9.21 3.83 -9.76
N LEU A 74 8.18 2.99 -9.81
CA LEU A 74 7.23 2.80 -8.71
C LEU A 74 7.33 1.38 -8.19
N GLY A 75 7.77 1.25 -6.95
CA GLY A 75 7.74 0.00 -6.19
C GLY A 75 6.44 -0.12 -5.40
N LEU A 76 5.79 -1.28 -5.48
CA LEU A 76 4.70 -1.67 -4.59
C LEU A 76 5.19 -2.71 -3.60
N PHE A 77 4.85 -2.49 -2.34
CA PHE A 77 5.25 -3.31 -1.23
C PHE A 77 4.04 -4.00 -0.62
N SER A 78 4.23 -5.23 -0.17
CA SER A 78 3.24 -5.93 0.63
C SER A 78 3.16 -5.27 2.01
N PRO A 79 2.10 -5.55 2.80
CA PRO A 79 2.05 -5.19 4.21
C PRO A 79 3.26 -5.71 5.01
N LEU A 80 3.82 -6.85 4.59
CA LEU A 80 5.04 -7.42 5.14
C LEU A 80 6.32 -6.72 4.65
N GLY A 81 6.20 -5.69 3.79
CA GLY A 81 7.28 -4.88 3.21
C GLY A 81 8.17 -5.55 2.19
N PHE A 82 7.78 -6.73 1.68
CA PHE A 82 8.41 -7.29 0.50
C PHE A 82 7.94 -6.54 -0.74
N GLN A 83 8.86 -6.20 -1.64
CA GLN A 83 8.48 -5.61 -2.92
C GLN A 83 7.77 -6.67 -3.77
N VAL A 84 6.47 -6.47 -4.01
CA VAL A 84 5.63 -7.42 -4.77
C VAL A 84 5.69 -7.10 -6.25
N ARG A 85 5.72 -5.81 -6.60
CA ARG A 85 5.74 -5.35 -7.99
C ARG A 85 6.59 -4.09 -8.14
N SER A 86 7.17 -3.95 -9.33
CA SER A 86 7.85 -2.74 -9.79
C SER A 86 7.33 -2.34 -11.16
N PHE A 87 7.12 -1.05 -11.34
CA PHE A 87 6.68 -0.41 -12.59
C PHE A 87 7.62 0.76 -12.91
N GLY A 88 7.63 1.24 -14.15
CA GLY A 88 8.40 2.42 -14.57
C GLY A 88 9.63 2.10 -15.43
N ALA A 89 10.57 3.05 -15.48
CA ALA A 89 11.67 3.05 -16.45
C ALA A 89 12.57 1.80 -16.45
N PRO A 90 12.81 1.10 -15.33
CA PRO A 90 13.56 -0.17 -15.35
C PRO A 90 12.95 -1.26 -16.25
N LYS A 91 11.68 -1.13 -16.64
CA LYS A 91 10.97 -2.03 -17.57
C LYS A 91 10.58 -1.34 -18.89
N GLY A 92 11.08 -0.14 -19.14
CA GLY A 92 10.63 0.71 -20.24
C GLY A 92 9.19 1.22 -20.10
N GLU A 93 8.57 1.05 -18.92
CA GLU A 93 7.22 1.55 -18.65
C GLU A 93 7.29 3.03 -18.22
N ARG A 94 6.26 3.81 -18.54
CA ARG A 94 6.11 5.18 -18.03
C ARG A 94 4.89 5.28 -17.13
N ILE A 95 5.06 5.87 -15.97
CA ILE A 95 3.98 6.08 -15.01
C ILE A 95 3.57 7.54 -15.09
N TYR A 96 2.26 7.77 -15.16
CA TYR A 96 1.70 9.11 -15.25
C TYR A 96 0.34 9.15 -14.57
N TYR A 97 -0.11 10.35 -14.25
CA TYR A 97 -1.46 10.58 -13.79
C TYR A 97 -2.35 11.00 -14.97
N ASN A 98 -3.50 10.34 -15.09
CA ASN A 98 -4.52 10.70 -16.07
C ASN A 98 -5.63 11.48 -15.33
N PRO A 99 -5.73 12.81 -15.52
CA PRO A 99 -6.71 13.64 -14.83
C PRO A 99 -8.15 13.33 -15.27
N ALA A 100 -8.39 12.94 -16.52
CA ALA A 100 -9.72 12.62 -17.03
C ALA A 100 -10.36 11.41 -16.33
N THR A 101 -9.54 10.47 -15.86
CA THR A 101 -10.01 9.28 -15.13
C THR A 101 -9.66 9.30 -13.65
N ALA A 102 -8.99 10.34 -13.18
CA ALA A 102 -8.42 10.49 -11.83
C ALA A 102 -7.62 9.26 -11.37
N LYS A 103 -6.89 8.61 -12.28
CA LYS A 103 -6.17 7.35 -12.02
C LYS A 103 -4.70 7.46 -12.36
N VAL A 104 -3.88 6.75 -11.58
CA VAL A 104 -2.48 6.49 -11.92
C VAL A 104 -2.44 5.38 -12.96
N MET A 105 -1.84 5.69 -14.10
CA MET A 105 -1.74 4.82 -15.26
C MET A 105 -0.28 4.51 -15.55
N ARG A 106 -0.05 3.37 -16.20
CA ARG A 106 1.25 3.03 -16.78
C ARG A 106 1.11 2.79 -18.28
N ALA A 107 1.97 3.40 -19.06
CA ALA A 107 2.19 3.08 -20.47
C ALA A 107 3.25 2.00 -20.56
N LEU A 108 2.92 0.92 -21.25
CA LEU A 108 3.83 -0.17 -21.56
C LEU A 108 4.62 0.15 -22.85
N PRO A 109 5.78 -0.50 -23.08
CA PRO A 109 6.55 -0.32 -24.30
C PRO A 109 5.78 -0.64 -25.59
N ASN A 110 4.78 -1.51 -25.51
CA ASN A 110 3.91 -1.88 -26.63
C ASN A 110 2.77 -0.88 -26.89
N GLY A 111 2.78 0.29 -26.24
CA GLY A 111 1.75 1.32 -26.35
C GLY A 111 0.48 1.03 -25.54
N ALA A 112 0.33 -0.14 -24.93
CA ALA A 112 -0.81 -0.44 -24.09
C ALA A 112 -0.78 0.37 -22.80
N GLN A 113 -1.96 0.77 -22.31
CA GLN A 113 -2.10 1.49 -21.06
C GLN A 113 -2.78 0.61 -20.02
N LYS A 114 -2.23 0.53 -18.81
CA LYS A 114 -2.81 -0.24 -17.70
C LYS A 114 -2.94 0.62 -16.46
N LYS A 115 -4.04 0.43 -15.71
CA LYS A 115 -4.24 1.06 -14.42
C LYS A 115 -3.28 0.49 -13.37
N VAL A 116 -2.67 1.37 -12.58
CA VAL A 116 -1.96 0.97 -11.35
C VAL A 116 -2.97 1.02 -10.20
N SER A 117 -3.13 -0.11 -9.49
CA SER A 117 -4.04 -0.16 -8.34
C SER A 117 -3.46 0.62 -7.18
N MET A 118 -4.18 1.64 -6.71
CA MET A 118 -3.85 2.46 -5.54
C MET A 118 -4.98 2.36 -4.50
N PHE A 119 -5.49 1.15 -4.27
CA PHE A 119 -6.63 0.95 -3.36
C PHE A 119 -6.20 1.10 -1.90
N GLY A 120 -7.01 1.79 -1.09
CA GLY A 120 -6.85 1.87 0.36
C GLY A 120 -5.66 2.69 0.85
N VAL A 121 -5.05 3.53 0.00
CA VAL A 121 -3.91 4.40 0.36
C VAL A 121 -4.35 5.69 1.04
N ASN A 122 -3.43 6.33 1.77
CA ASN A 122 -3.67 7.65 2.36
C ASN A 122 -3.85 8.71 1.25
N LYS A 123 -4.97 9.42 1.26
CA LYS A 123 -5.34 10.39 0.21
C LYS A 123 -4.39 11.59 0.14
N ASP A 124 -3.91 12.09 1.28
CA ASP A 124 -3.00 13.24 1.31
C ASP A 124 -1.64 12.89 0.72
N GLN A 125 -1.14 11.69 1.03
CA GLN A 125 0.11 11.19 0.47
C GLN A 125 -0.03 10.83 -1.01
N LEU A 126 -1.18 10.29 -1.41
CA LEU A 126 -1.49 10.05 -2.81
C LEU A 126 -1.55 11.38 -3.60
N ALA A 127 -2.12 12.45 -3.03
CA ALA A 127 -2.13 13.76 -3.67
C ALA A 127 -0.71 14.29 -3.91
N ARG A 128 0.20 14.10 -2.95
CA ARG A 128 1.63 14.42 -3.12
C ARG A 128 2.27 13.61 -4.25
N LEU A 129 1.98 12.31 -4.31
CA LEU A 129 2.45 11.46 -5.41
C LEU A 129 1.92 11.96 -6.76
N ILE A 130 0.63 12.28 -6.86
CA ILE A 130 0.00 12.78 -8.08
C ILE A 130 0.66 14.09 -8.55
N ALA A 131 0.96 15.00 -7.61
CA ALA A 131 1.63 16.26 -7.93
C ALA A 131 3.05 16.06 -8.50
N THR A 132 3.72 14.95 -8.13
CA THR A 132 5.06 14.61 -8.63
C THR A 132 5.05 13.81 -9.93
N LEU A 133 3.91 13.21 -10.29
CA LEU A 133 3.80 12.39 -11.49
C LEU A 133 3.62 13.27 -12.74
N PRO A 134 4.19 12.85 -13.89
CA PRO A 134 3.90 13.48 -15.16
C PRO A 134 2.39 13.49 -15.42
N GLN A 135 1.87 14.66 -15.79
CA GLN A 135 0.47 14.83 -16.18
C GLN A 135 0.35 14.48 -17.66
N HIS A 136 -0.40 13.43 -17.98
CA HIS A 136 -0.70 13.15 -19.38
C HIS A 136 -1.91 14.00 -19.78
N GLN A 137 -1.62 15.13 -20.44
CA GLN A 137 -2.64 15.88 -21.18
C GLN A 137 -2.88 15.11 -22.47
N ALA A 138 -4.10 14.60 -22.60
CA ALA A 138 -4.58 14.03 -23.85
C ALA A 138 -4.75 15.14 -24.90
#